data_AF-A0A9X3J2M7-F1
#
_entry.id   AF-A0A9X3J2M7-F1
#
_cell.length_a   1.000
_cell.length_b   1.000
_cell.length_c   1.000
_cell.angle_alpha   90.00
_cell.angle_beta   90.00
_cell.angle_gamma   90.00
#
_symmetry.space_group_name_H-M   'P 1'
#
loop_
_entity.id
_entity.type
_entity.pdbx_description
1 polymer ?
#
loop_
_entity_poly.entity_id
_entity_poly.type
_entity_poly.pdbx_seq_one_letter_code
_entity_poly.pdbx_strand_id
1 'polypeptide(L)'
;MQIDSPIPIPEKYRDLPPPERPGYDWGSIAPVAIVHLLPLAAIWTGTRWQDWAMCFALYFGRMFFVTGWYHRYFSHRTFKTSRIVQFIAAFLTQTASQRGVLWWAAHHRNHHKFSDLPWDTHSPIQRGFWYSHIGWIYEKNAGNCDYNKVRDLAKYPELRWLDKYWLVPPTVLGTLVYLTMGASGLFIAFALSTTLLWHGTFTINSLAHVFGKRRFETTDTSRNNWLLALITLGEGWHNNHHHYMGSTRQGFYWWEVDITYYILKAMSWVGLVWDLRPVPETILAEGRRKAPRRRKGPRPPTCATPSTPPSPTRPEYLSRGTCRAAASASIPRDRTYELARKPARSL
;
A
#
# COMPACT_ATOMS: atom_id res chain seq x y z
N MET A 1 -4.83 19.14 16.83
CA MET A 1 -5.22 19.36 15.42
C MET A 1 -6.03 18.15 15.00
N GLN A 2 -7.32 18.31 14.75
CA GLN A 2 -8.15 17.22 14.24
C GLN A 2 -7.62 16.84 12.86
N ILE A 3 -7.37 15.55 12.64
CA ILE A 3 -6.88 15.07 11.35
C ILE A 3 -8.12 14.81 10.50
N ASP A 4 -8.38 15.69 9.53
CA ASP A 4 -9.47 15.50 8.58
C ASP A 4 -9.14 14.31 7.68
N SER A 5 -9.72 13.15 8.00
CA SER A 5 -9.59 11.92 7.23
C SER A 5 -10.88 11.65 6.46
N PRO A 6 -10.81 11.38 5.14
CA PRO A 6 -11.98 10.99 4.35
C PRO A 6 -12.53 9.61 4.73
N ILE A 7 -11.74 8.81 5.46
CA ILE A 7 -12.16 7.53 6.04
C ILE A 7 -12.34 7.70 7.55
N PRO A 8 -13.46 7.21 8.14
CA PRO A 8 -13.67 7.27 9.57
C PRO A 8 -12.53 6.61 10.35
N ILE A 9 -11.92 7.37 11.27
CA ILE A 9 -10.85 6.85 12.13
C ILE A 9 -11.47 5.93 13.19
N PRO A 10 -11.05 4.64 13.27
CA PRO A 10 -11.51 3.73 14.32
C PRO A 10 -11.24 4.29 15.72
N GLU A 11 -12.12 3.98 16.68
CA GLU A 11 -12.04 4.51 18.05
C GLU A 11 -10.67 4.28 18.72
N LYS A 12 -10.12 3.07 18.56
CA LYS A 12 -8.78 2.70 19.07
C LYS A 12 -7.61 3.57 18.56
N TYR A 13 -7.83 4.40 17.55
CA TYR A 13 -6.82 5.27 16.95
C TYR A 13 -7.13 6.77 17.09
N ARG A 14 -8.24 7.15 17.73
CA ARG A 14 -8.67 8.55 17.84
C ARG A 14 -7.67 9.43 18.58
N ASP A 15 -7.00 8.87 19.58
CA ASP A 15 -6.06 9.59 20.44
C ASP A 15 -4.61 9.51 19.94
N LEU A 16 -4.36 8.91 18.78
CA LEU A 16 -3.02 8.89 18.21
C LEU A 16 -2.60 10.31 17.79
N PRO A 17 -1.34 10.70 18.03
CA PRO A 17 -0.84 11.98 17.56
C PRO A 17 -0.87 12.02 16.03
N PRO A 18 -1.07 13.20 15.42
CA PRO A 18 -1.00 13.35 13.96
C PRO A 18 0.29 12.75 13.38
N PRO A 19 0.22 12.13 12.19
CA PRO A 19 1.39 11.58 11.54
C PRO A 19 2.40 12.70 11.29
N GLU A 20 3.66 12.44 11.64
CA GLU A 20 4.75 13.35 11.32
C GLU A 20 4.90 13.48 9.80
N ARG A 21 5.15 14.70 9.33
CA ARG A 21 5.37 15.02 7.92
C ARG A 21 6.67 15.83 7.81
N PRO A 22 7.83 15.17 7.92
CA PRO A 22 9.12 15.86 8.07
C PRO A 22 9.61 16.57 6.79
N GLY A 23 8.81 16.54 5.71
CA GLY A 23 9.16 17.05 4.39
C GLY A 23 9.94 16.03 3.56
N TYR A 24 10.58 16.51 2.50
CA TYR A 24 11.24 15.64 1.52
C TYR A 24 12.77 15.64 1.68
N ASP A 25 13.37 14.47 1.43
CA ASP A 25 14.79 14.27 1.19
C ASP A 25 15.04 14.24 -0.32
N TRP A 26 15.29 15.40 -0.90
CA TRP A 26 15.54 15.54 -2.34
C TRP A 26 16.78 14.78 -2.82
N GLY A 27 17.75 14.49 -1.93
CA GLY A 27 18.94 13.70 -2.27
C GLY A 27 18.61 12.25 -2.63
N SER A 28 17.54 11.71 -2.03
CA SER A 28 17.06 10.34 -2.31
C SER A 28 16.46 10.18 -3.72
N ILE A 29 16.20 11.27 -4.45
CA ILE A 29 15.70 11.24 -5.83
C ILE A 29 16.78 10.79 -6.79
N ALA A 30 18.04 11.23 -6.61
CA ALA A 30 19.10 11.00 -7.58
C ALA A 30 19.32 9.50 -7.89
N PRO A 31 19.44 8.58 -6.89
CA PRO A 31 19.56 7.15 -7.17
C PRO A 31 18.35 6.58 -7.92
N VAL A 32 17.14 7.01 -7.57
CA VAL A 32 15.91 6.55 -8.24
C VAL A 32 15.90 7.04 -9.69
N ALA A 33 16.17 8.32 -9.93
CA ALA A 33 16.25 8.89 -11.27
C ALA A 33 17.32 8.21 -12.13
N ILE A 34 18.51 7.94 -11.58
CA ILE A 34 19.58 7.22 -12.30
C ILE A 34 19.09 5.86 -12.79
N VAL A 35 18.45 5.06 -11.92
CA VAL A 35 17.94 3.73 -12.33
C VAL A 35 16.86 3.82 -13.42
N HIS A 36 16.05 4.88 -13.43
CA HIS A 36 15.05 5.11 -14.49
C HIS A 36 15.67 5.58 -15.81
N LEU A 37 16.78 6.32 -15.75
CA LEU A 37 17.44 6.89 -16.94
C LEU A 37 18.48 5.94 -17.56
N LEU A 38 19.10 5.06 -16.77
CA LEU A 38 20.09 4.09 -17.25
C LEU A 38 19.62 3.24 -18.45
N PRO A 39 18.36 2.76 -18.52
CA PRO A 39 17.87 2.05 -19.70
C PRO A 39 17.97 2.84 -21.01
N LEU A 40 17.89 4.17 -20.97
CA LEU A 40 18.02 5.01 -22.16
C LEU A 40 19.45 4.95 -22.73
N ALA A 41 20.45 4.69 -21.88
CA ALA A 41 21.83 4.51 -22.33
C ALA A 41 22.03 3.27 -23.21
N ALA A 42 21.06 2.36 -23.23
CA ALA A 42 21.09 1.17 -24.07
C ALA A 42 21.13 1.49 -25.58
N ILE A 43 20.67 2.68 -26.00
CA ILE A 43 20.70 3.17 -27.39
C ILE A 43 22.13 3.15 -27.95
N TRP A 44 23.15 3.34 -27.11
CA TRP A 44 24.57 3.35 -27.51
C TRP A 44 25.30 2.02 -27.34
N THR A 45 24.61 0.95 -26.93
CA THR A 45 25.29 -0.32 -26.54
C THR A 45 25.06 -1.49 -27.50
N GLY A 46 24.16 -1.36 -28.48
CA GLY A 46 23.81 -2.48 -29.38
C GLY A 46 23.15 -3.64 -28.63
N THR A 47 22.00 -3.38 -28.00
CA THR A 47 21.29 -4.37 -27.16
C THR A 47 21.03 -5.68 -27.90
N ARG A 48 21.22 -6.80 -27.20
CA ARG A 48 21.00 -8.14 -27.74
C ARG A 48 19.72 -8.74 -27.19
N TRP A 49 19.13 -9.71 -27.88
CA TRP A 49 17.90 -10.36 -27.41
C TRP A 49 18.07 -11.04 -26.04
N GLN A 50 19.28 -11.49 -25.69
CA GLN A 50 19.61 -12.05 -24.38
C GLN A 50 19.45 -11.03 -23.25
N ASP A 51 19.72 -9.74 -23.51
CA ASP A 51 19.57 -8.67 -22.52
C ASP A 51 18.07 -8.49 -22.16
N TRP A 52 17.20 -8.58 -23.17
CA TRP A 52 15.75 -8.53 -23.01
C TRP A 52 15.16 -9.79 -22.37
N ALA A 53 15.64 -10.97 -22.76
CA ALA A 53 15.24 -12.23 -22.13
C ALA A 53 15.62 -12.25 -20.63
N MET A 54 16.83 -11.77 -20.30
CA MET A 54 17.27 -11.64 -18.91
C MET A 54 16.49 -10.53 -18.18
N CYS A 55 16.14 -9.42 -18.83
CA CYS A 55 15.25 -8.40 -18.26
C CYS A 55 13.91 -9.03 -17.81
N PHE A 56 13.28 -9.82 -18.69
CA PHE A 56 12.04 -10.54 -18.39
C PHE A 56 12.24 -11.53 -17.23
N ALA A 57 13.31 -12.32 -17.26
CA ALA A 57 13.63 -13.29 -16.21
C ALA A 57 13.87 -12.60 -14.85
N LEU A 58 14.63 -11.50 -14.82
CA LEU A 58 14.92 -10.73 -13.61
C LEU A 58 13.68 -10.00 -13.09
N TYR A 59 12.78 -9.55 -13.97
CA TYR A 59 11.49 -8.99 -13.54
C TYR A 59 10.66 -10.03 -12.80
N PHE A 60 10.33 -11.16 -13.44
CA PHE A 60 9.44 -12.16 -12.85
C PHE A 60 10.09 -12.91 -11.68
N GLY A 61 11.38 -13.22 -11.77
CA GLY A 61 12.14 -13.84 -10.70
C GLY A 61 12.13 -12.97 -9.44
N ARG A 62 12.46 -11.69 -9.56
CA ARG A 62 12.45 -10.77 -8.41
C ARG A 62 11.04 -10.41 -7.96
N MET A 63 10.06 -10.34 -8.87
CA MET A 63 8.65 -10.17 -8.49
C MET A 63 8.21 -11.31 -7.57
N PHE A 64 8.51 -12.57 -7.92
CA PHE A 64 8.23 -13.70 -7.02
C PHE A 64 8.88 -13.53 -5.63
N PHE A 65 10.10 -13.00 -5.57
CA PHE A 65 10.75 -12.75 -4.29
C PHE A 65 10.13 -11.58 -3.51
N VAL A 66 9.62 -10.55 -4.18
CA VAL A 66 8.84 -9.48 -3.53
C VAL A 66 7.55 -10.04 -2.95
N THR A 67 6.80 -10.81 -3.72
CA THR A 67 5.47 -11.29 -3.32
C THR A 67 5.52 -12.47 -2.37
N GLY A 68 6.39 -13.44 -2.63
CA GLY A 68 6.54 -14.64 -1.83
C GLY A 68 7.24 -14.37 -0.50
N TRP A 69 8.24 -13.49 -0.51
CA TRP A 69 9.16 -13.35 0.62
C TRP A 69 9.05 -12.00 1.34
N TYR A 70 9.20 -10.84 0.68
CA TYR A 70 8.96 -9.57 1.38
C TYR A 70 7.55 -9.54 1.97
N HIS A 71 6.58 -9.89 1.14
CA HIS A 71 5.18 -9.78 1.50
C HIS A 71 4.70 -10.96 2.35
N ARG A 72 4.55 -12.16 1.76
CA ARG A 72 3.88 -13.28 2.44
C ARG A 72 4.67 -13.86 3.60
N TYR A 73 6.01 -13.90 3.51
CA TYR A 73 6.86 -14.41 4.59
C TYR A 73 7.23 -13.34 5.62
N PHE A 74 8.02 -12.33 5.25
CA PHE A 74 8.57 -11.38 6.19
C PHE A 74 7.49 -10.46 6.79
N SER A 75 6.49 -10.06 6.01
CA SER A 75 5.45 -9.17 6.52
C SER A 75 4.34 -9.91 7.26
N HIS A 76 3.79 -11.00 6.68
CA HIS A 76 2.59 -11.67 7.21
C HIS A 76 2.83 -13.03 7.88
N ARG A 77 4.03 -13.60 7.74
CA ARG A 77 4.38 -14.92 8.33
C ARG A 77 3.36 -16.00 7.99
N THR A 78 2.91 -16.05 6.73
CA THR A 78 1.85 -16.96 6.29
C THR A 78 2.32 -18.39 6.02
N PHE A 79 3.63 -18.63 6.10
CA PHE A 79 4.24 -19.95 6.05
C PHE A 79 5.53 -19.95 6.87
N LYS A 80 6.12 -21.13 7.06
CA LYS A 80 7.40 -21.33 7.77
C LYS A 80 8.49 -21.79 6.81
N THR A 81 9.74 -21.50 7.17
CA THR A 81 10.93 -22.00 6.49
C THR A 81 12.10 -22.12 7.48
N SER A 82 13.21 -22.69 7.04
CA SER A 82 14.44 -22.79 7.83
C SER A 82 15.20 -21.47 7.86
N ARG A 83 16.12 -21.30 8.81
CA ARG A 83 16.95 -20.09 8.94
C ARG A 83 17.84 -19.85 7.71
N ILE A 84 18.38 -20.92 7.11
CA ILE A 84 19.22 -20.84 5.91
C ILE A 84 18.41 -20.34 4.73
N VAL A 85 17.25 -20.95 4.47
CA VAL A 85 16.38 -20.54 3.37
C VAL A 85 15.85 -19.12 3.60
N GLN A 86 15.53 -18.76 4.85
CA GLN A 86 15.18 -17.38 5.21
C GLN A 86 16.27 -16.38 4.83
N PHE A 87 17.54 -16.66 5.13
CA PHE A 87 18.65 -15.78 4.81
C PHE A 87 18.88 -15.67 3.29
N ILE A 88 18.89 -16.80 2.58
CA ILE A 88 19.05 -16.84 1.12
C ILE A 88 17.91 -16.07 0.45
N ALA A 89 16.67 -16.31 0.87
CA ALA A 89 15.52 -15.60 0.36
C ALA A 89 15.58 -14.10 0.67
N ALA A 90 16.02 -13.69 1.87
CA ALA A 90 16.21 -12.28 2.19
C ALA A 90 17.19 -11.61 1.22
N PHE A 91 18.34 -12.26 0.95
CA PHE A 91 19.31 -11.77 -0.01
C PHE A 91 18.71 -11.63 -1.42
N LEU A 92 18.06 -12.69 -1.92
CA LEU A 92 17.46 -12.71 -3.26
C LEU A 92 16.35 -11.66 -3.41
N THR A 93 15.50 -11.51 -2.39
CA THR A 93 14.46 -10.49 -2.35
C THR A 93 15.02 -9.07 -2.39
N GLN A 94 16.14 -8.82 -1.72
CA GLN A 94 16.78 -7.50 -1.70
C GLN A 94 17.42 -7.11 -3.05
N THR A 95 17.63 -8.05 -3.96
CA THR A 95 18.03 -7.74 -5.35
C THR A 95 16.97 -6.92 -6.11
N ALA A 96 15.75 -6.80 -5.57
CA ALA A 96 14.72 -5.88 -6.06
C ALA A 96 15.02 -4.41 -5.80
N SER A 97 16.07 -4.08 -5.03
CA SER A 97 16.47 -2.72 -4.67
C SER A 97 15.38 -1.93 -3.90
N GLN A 98 14.54 -2.63 -3.12
CA GLN A 98 13.47 -2.02 -2.30
C GLN A 98 13.83 -2.03 -0.80
N ARG A 99 15.06 -1.63 -0.47
CA ARG A 99 15.63 -1.63 0.90
C ARG A 99 15.72 -3.02 1.52
N GLY A 100 15.79 -3.12 2.85
CA GLY A 100 15.95 -4.37 3.59
C GLY A 100 14.64 -5.05 3.94
N VAL A 101 14.69 -6.37 4.20
CA VAL A 101 13.49 -7.15 4.57
C VAL A 101 12.82 -6.72 5.87
N LEU A 102 13.59 -6.18 6.83
CA LEU A 102 13.03 -5.69 8.09
C LEU A 102 12.34 -4.35 7.86
N TRP A 103 12.97 -3.45 7.12
CA TRP A 103 12.38 -2.18 6.70
C TRP A 103 11.07 -2.39 5.93
N TRP A 104 11.07 -3.28 4.93
CA TRP A 104 9.91 -3.54 4.09
C TRP A 104 8.76 -4.11 4.92
N ALA A 105 9.04 -5.11 5.76
CA ALA A 105 8.05 -5.71 6.64
C ALA A 105 7.48 -4.72 7.68
N ALA A 106 8.31 -3.84 8.24
CA ALA A 106 7.86 -2.83 9.19
C ALA A 106 6.89 -1.81 8.53
N HIS A 107 7.22 -1.34 7.32
CA HIS A 107 6.37 -0.44 6.55
C HIS A 107 5.06 -1.12 6.12
N HIS A 108 5.15 -2.35 5.65
CA HIS A 108 3.98 -3.09 5.18
C HIS A 108 3.02 -3.47 6.33
N ARG A 109 3.55 -3.89 7.49
CA ARG A 109 2.73 -4.09 8.71
C ARG A 109 2.07 -2.80 9.18
N ASN A 110 2.77 -1.67 9.05
CA ASN A 110 2.19 -0.35 9.36
C ASN A 110 1.06 0.00 8.38
N HIS A 111 1.26 -0.23 7.09
CA HIS A 111 0.25 -0.06 6.06
C HIS A 111 -1.01 -0.87 6.38
N HIS A 112 -0.90 -2.16 6.67
CA HIS A 112 -2.08 -2.95 7.05
C HIS A 112 -2.77 -2.47 8.33
N LYS A 113 -2.01 -1.96 9.31
CA LYS A 113 -2.57 -1.45 10.56
C LYS A 113 -3.38 -0.17 10.36
N PHE A 114 -2.95 0.68 9.42
CA PHE A 114 -3.46 2.02 9.22
C PHE A 114 -3.96 2.29 7.79
N SER A 115 -4.25 1.26 7.01
CA SER A 115 -4.48 1.37 5.56
C SER A 115 -5.51 2.44 5.24
N ASP A 116 -5.14 3.37 4.35
CA ASP A 116 -5.91 4.55 3.97
C ASP A 116 -6.31 5.53 5.10
N LEU A 117 -5.80 5.34 6.31
CA LEU A 117 -5.85 6.31 7.41
C LEU A 117 -4.63 7.26 7.35
N PRO A 118 -4.64 8.38 8.10
CA PRO A 118 -3.55 9.36 8.03
C PRO A 118 -2.13 8.83 8.31
N TRP A 119 -1.99 7.74 9.08
CA TRP A 119 -0.70 7.12 9.42
C TRP A 119 -0.20 6.10 8.40
N ASP A 120 -0.93 5.90 7.29
CA ASP A 120 -0.46 5.13 6.14
C ASP A 120 0.43 6.00 5.25
N THR A 121 1.71 5.66 5.21
CA THR A 121 2.77 6.40 4.51
C THR A 121 2.56 6.47 3.00
N HIS A 122 1.79 5.57 2.41
CA HIS A 122 1.58 5.52 0.96
C HIS A 122 0.10 5.37 0.60
N SER A 123 -0.80 6.00 1.36
CA SER A 123 -2.21 6.03 0.99
C SER A 123 -2.49 7.00 -0.18
N PRO A 124 -3.11 6.51 -1.27
CA PRO A 124 -3.58 7.38 -2.36
C PRO A 124 -4.74 8.28 -1.93
N ILE A 125 -5.51 7.86 -0.92
CA ILE A 125 -6.67 8.60 -0.41
C ILE A 125 -6.23 9.80 0.42
N GLN A 126 -5.15 9.67 1.19
CA GLN A 126 -4.65 10.75 2.05
C GLN A 126 -3.80 11.77 1.29
N ARG A 127 -3.04 11.33 0.27
CA ARG A 127 -2.01 12.16 -0.37
C ARG A 127 -1.97 12.11 -1.89
N GLY A 128 -2.92 11.41 -2.51
CA GLY A 128 -3.06 11.34 -3.95
C GLY A 128 -2.26 10.22 -4.61
N PHE A 129 -2.64 9.91 -5.85
CA PHE A 129 -2.13 8.77 -6.60
C PHE A 129 -0.60 8.80 -6.79
N TRP A 130 -0.04 9.89 -7.32
CA TRP A 130 1.40 9.96 -7.61
C TRP A 130 2.28 9.89 -6.37
N TYR A 131 1.81 10.47 -5.27
CA TYR A 131 2.50 10.35 -3.99
C TYR A 131 2.51 8.89 -3.50
N SER A 132 1.36 8.21 -3.49
CA SER A 132 1.29 6.79 -3.10
C SER A 132 2.10 5.87 -3.99
N HIS A 133 2.22 6.20 -5.28
CA HIS A 133 2.94 5.41 -6.25
C HIS A 133 4.45 5.52 -6.05
N ILE A 134 5.00 6.74 -5.96
CA ILE A 134 6.44 6.92 -5.85
C ILE A 134 6.85 8.03 -4.89
N GLY A 135 6.05 9.08 -4.71
CA GLY A 135 6.45 10.25 -3.94
C GLY A 135 6.79 9.97 -2.46
N TRP A 136 6.14 8.98 -1.84
CA TRP A 136 6.34 8.64 -0.43
C TRP A 136 7.78 8.20 -0.10
N ILE A 137 8.51 7.61 -1.05
CA ILE A 137 9.89 7.14 -0.82
C ILE A 137 10.86 8.29 -0.59
N TYR A 138 10.48 9.50 -0.98
CA TYR A 138 11.28 10.71 -0.85
C TYR A 138 10.99 11.48 0.43
N GLU A 139 10.10 11.01 1.32
CA GLU A 139 9.96 11.65 2.62
C GLU A 139 11.21 11.45 3.46
N LYS A 140 11.56 12.48 4.23
CA LYS A 140 12.59 12.32 5.26
C LYS A 140 12.18 11.20 6.20
N ASN A 141 13.15 10.41 6.64
CA ASN A 141 12.93 9.23 7.47
C ASN A 141 12.16 8.07 6.81
N ALA A 142 11.73 8.17 5.54
CA ALA A 142 11.14 7.02 4.84
C ALA A 142 12.09 5.83 4.79
N GLY A 143 13.40 6.06 4.90
CA GLY A 143 14.42 5.02 4.99
C GLY A 143 14.61 4.36 6.36
N ASN A 144 13.98 4.86 7.42
CA ASN A 144 14.19 4.37 8.78
C ASN A 144 13.40 3.08 9.03
N CYS A 145 14.04 2.06 9.60
CA CYS A 145 13.36 0.83 9.99
C CYS A 145 12.97 0.87 11.47
N ASP A 146 11.68 0.77 11.78
CA ASP A 146 11.20 0.58 13.16
C ASP A 146 11.22 -0.91 13.53
N TYR A 147 12.33 -1.34 14.15
CA TYR A 147 12.51 -2.72 14.57
C TYR A 147 11.49 -3.19 15.61
N ASN A 148 10.78 -2.28 16.31
CA ASN A 148 9.75 -2.67 17.27
C ASN A 148 8.55 -3.36 16.59
N LYS A 149 8.28 -3.00 15.33
CA LYS A 149 7.20 -3.61 14.52
C LYS A 149 7.54 -5.00 13.98
N VAL A 150 8.82 -5.38 14.03
CA VAL A 150 9.37 -6.61 13.43
C VAL A 150 10.30 -7.38 14.38
N ARG A 151 10.05 -7.32 15.69
CA ARG A 151 10.88 -7.99 16.72
C ARG A 151 11.03 -9.50 16.50
N ASP A 152 10.02 -10.13 15.92
CA ASP A 152 10.02 -11.56 15.54
C ASP A 152 11.10 -11.91 14.51
N LEU A 153 11.51 -10.94 13.68
CA LEU A 153 12.55 -11.08 12.65
C LEU A 153 13.85 -10.35 13.02
N ALA A 154 13.76 -9.22 13.71
CA ALA A 154 14.92 -8.42 14.10
C ALA A 154 15.84 -9.14 15.10
N LYS A 155 15.37 -10.23 15.73
CA LYS A 155 16.23 -11.10 16.55
C LYS A 155 17.32 -11.84 15.76
N TYR A 156 17.20 -11.94 14.43
CA TYR A 156 18.19 -12.60 13.58
C TYR A 156 19.27 -11.60 13.12
N PRO A 157 20.53 -11.76 13.56
CA PRO A 157 21.60 -10.80 13.25
C PRO A 157 21.90 -10.68 11.75
N GLU A 158 21.80 -11.78 11.00
CA GLU A 158 22.01 -11.79 9.55
C GLU A 158 20.97 -10.94 8.80
N LEU A 159 19.72 -10.90 9.28
CA LEU A 159 18.69 -10.03 8.70
C LEU A 159 18.93 -8.57 9.03
N ARG A 160 19.41 -8.26 10.25
CA ARG A 160 19.81 -6.89 10.61
C ARG A 160 21.01 -6.41 9.78
N TRP A 161 21.96 -7.31 9.52
CA TRP A 161 23.11 -7.01 8.66
C TRP A 161 22.64 -6.70 7.23
N LEU A 162 21.79 -7.54 6.65
CA LEU A 162 21.22 -7.31 5.33
C LEU A 162 20.36 -6.04 5.26
N ASP A 163 19.65 -5.69 6.33
CA ASP A 163 18.85 -4.46 6.40
C ASP A 163 19.74 -3.21 6.45
N LYS A 164 20.83 -3.25 7.23
CA LYS A 164 21.83 -2.18 7.29
C LYS A 164 22.58 -2.01 5.97
N TYR A 165 22.96 -3.11 5.33
CA TYR A 165 23.74 -3.14 4.09
C TYR A 165 22.87 -3.57 2.90
N TRP A 166 21.66 -3.03 2.81
CA TRP A 166 20.65 -3.47 1.83
C TRP A 166 21.04 -3.27 0.36
N LEU A 167 22.05 -2.44 0.09
CA LEU A 167 22.61 -2.26 -1.25
C LEU A 167 23.52 -3.41 -1.68
N VAL A 168 24.00 -4.26 -0.77
CA VAL A 168 24.88 -5.39 -1.13
C VAL A 168 24.22 -6.33 -2.14
N PRO A 169 23.00 -6.87 -1.93
CA PRO A 169 22.38 -7.77 -2.91
C PRO A 169 22.17 -7.18 -4.31
N PRO A 170 21.58 -5.97 -4.48
CA PRO A 170 21.41 -5.40 -5.81
C PRO A 170 22.74 -4.99 -6.46
N THR A 171 23.75 -4.56 -5.71
CA THR A 171 25.09 -4.30 -6.25
C THR A 171 25.73 -5.60 -6.75
N VAL A 172 25.67 -6.69 -5.97
CA VAL A 172 26.18 -8.00 -6.40
C VAL A 172 25.49 -8.45 -7.69
N LEU A 173 24.16 -8.36 -7.77
CA LEU A 173 23.43 -8.72 -8.99
C LEU A 173 23.83 -7.84 -10.18
N GLY A 174 23.87 -6.52 -10.01
CA GLY A 174 24.25 -5.58 -11.06
C GLY A 174 25.67 -5.83 -11.56
N THR A 175 26.62 -6.07 -10.65
CA THR A 175 28.00 -6.42 -11.00
C THR A 175 28.07 -7.74 -11.76
N LEU A 176 27.36 -8.79 -11.32
CA LEU A 176 27.32 -10.07 -12.04
C LEU A 176 26.75 -9.91 -13.45
N VAL A 177 25.65 -9.17 -13.60
CA VAL A 177 25.07 -8.86 -14.92
C VAL A 177 26.07 -8.11 -15.79
N TYR A 178 26.76 -7.10 -15.25
CA TYR A 178 27.77 -6.36 -16.02
C TYR A 178 28.96 -7.24 -16.43
N LEU A 179 29.48 -8.08 -15.53
CA LEU A 179 30.63 -8.94 -15.84
C LEU A 179 30.29 -10.03 -16.88
N THR A 180 29.03 -10.49 -16.92
CA THR A 180 28.60 -11.58 -17.81
C THR A 180 27.96 -11.08 -19.11
N MET A 181 27.32 -9.92 -19.09
CA MET A 181 26.52 -9.38 -20.20
C MET A 181 26.99 -7.98 -20.63
N GLY A 182 27.98 -7.38 -19.98
CA GLY A 182 28.48 -6.05 -20.31
C GLY A 182 27.48 -4.93 -20.02
N ALA A 183 27.76 -3.75 -20.58
CA ALA A 183 26.96 -2.54 -20.37
C ALA A 183 25.51 -2.67 -20.85
N SER A 184 25.29 -3.33 -22.00
CA SER A 184 23.94 -3.52 -22.54
C SER A 184 23.06 -4.36 -21.61
N GLY A 185 23.63 -5.41 -21.01
CA GLY A 185 22.98 -6.19 -19.96
C GLY A 185 22.71 -5.38 -18.69
N LEU A 186 23.66 -4.56 -18.24
CA LEU A 186 23.44 -3.70 -17.08
C LEU A 186 22.27 -2.72 -17.30
N PHE A 187 22.16 -2.11 -18.48
CA PHE A 187 21.13 -1.12 -18.79
C PHE A 187 19.75 -1.75 -19.03
N ILE A 188 19.68 -2.86 -19.78
CA ILE A 188 18.40 -3.53 -20.08
C ILE A 188 18.10 -4.61 -19.05
N ALA A 189 18.95 -5.62 -18.91
CA ALA A 189 18.66 -6.75 -18.03
C ALA A 189 18.49 -6.31 -16.58
N PHE A 190 19.39 -5.49 -16.04
CA PHE A 190 19.31 -5.05 -14.64
C PHE A 190 18.50 -3.76 -14.43
N ALA A 191 18.86 -2.64 -15.07
CA ALA A 191 18.23 -1.35 -14.77
C ALA A 191 16.77 -1.27 -15.25
N LEU A 192 16.47 -1.67 -16.50
CA LEU A 192 15.09 -1.64 -17.01
C LEU A 192 14.19 -2.58 -16.21
N SER A 193 14.62 -3.81 -15.95
CA SER A 193 13.81 -4.74 -15.15
C SER A 193 13.60 -4.23 -13.71
N THR A 194 14.56 -3.49 -13.14
CA THR A 194 14.42 -2.88 -11.80
C THR A 194 13.37 -1.76 -11.82
N THR A 195 13.44 -0.87 -12.82
CA THR A 195 12.45 0.19 -13.02
C THR A 195 11.04 -0.38 -13.21
N LEU A 196 10.89 -1.39 -14.07
CA LEU A 196 9.61 -2.08 -14.28
C LEU A 196 9.11 -2.76 -13.00
N LEU A 197 10.00 -3.41 -12.25
CA LEU A 197 9.67 -4.09 -10.99
C LEU A 197 9.18 -3.09 -9.93
N TRP A 198 9.83 -1.93 -9.81
CA TRP A 198 9.40 -0.86 -8.92
C TRP A 198 8.00 -0.40 -9.26
N HIS A 199 7.75 -0.02 -10.51
CA HIS A 199 6.40 0.39 -10.93
C HIS A 199 5.36 -0.71 -10.73
N GLY A 200 5.69 -1.96 -11.08
CA GLY A 200 4.82 -3.12 -10.84
C GLY A 200 4.42 -3.24 -9.36
N THR A 201 5.40 -3.16 -8.46
CA THR A 201 5.15 -3.20 -7.00
C THR A 201 4.33 -1.99 -6.54
N PHE A 202 4.71 -0.80 -7.00
CA PHE A 202 4.07 0.46 -6.60
C PHE A 202 2.62 0.59 -7.09
N THR A 203 2.23 -0.11 -8.15
CA THR A 203 0.81 -0.17 -8.55
C THR A 203 -0.08 -0.84 -7.50
N ILE A 204 0.47 -1.67 -6.60
CA ILE A 204 -0.32 -2.26 -5.51
C ILE A 204 -0.68 -1.19 -4.47
N ASN A 205 0.26 -0.29 -4.13
CA ASN A 205 -0.04 0.83 -3.23
C ASN A 205 -1.02 1.82 -3.86
N SER A 206 -0.91 2.06 -5.17
CA SER A 206 -1.70 3.10 -5.85
C SER A 206 -2.92 2.52 -6.59
N LEU A 207 -2.71 1.80 -7.69
CA LEU A 207 -3.77 1.33 -8.57
C LEU A 207 -4.72 0.34 -7.89
N ALA A 208 -4.21 -0.55 -7.03
CA ALA A 208 -5.06 -1.51 -6.32
C ALA A 208 -5.95 -0.86 -5.23
N HIS A 209 -5.75 0.42 -4.91
CA HIS A 209 -6.63 1.20 -4.03
C HIS A 209 -7.59 2.12 -4.78
N VAL A 210 -7.51 2.20 -6.12
CA VAL A 210 -8.39 3.08 -6.92
C VAL A 210 -9.15 2.33 -8.02
N PHE A 211 -8.63 1.21 -8.53
CA PHE A 211 -9.19 0.52 -9.69
C PHE A 211 -9.29 -1.01 -9.50
N GLY A 212 -10.51 -1.54 -9.62
CA GLY A 212 -10.80 -2.96 -9.46
C GLY A 212 -12.15 -3.22 -8.79
N LYS A 213 -12.35 -4.44 -8.28
CA LYS A 213 -13.59 -4.88 -7.63
C LYS A 213 -13.38 -5.15 -6.14
N ARG A 214 -14.38 -4.84 -5.32
CA ARG A 214 -14.41 -5.21 -3.90
C ARG A 214 -15.36 -6.39 -3.72
N ARG A 215 -14.83 -7.52 -3.26
CA ARG A 215 -15.62 -8.70 -2.90
C ARG A 215 -15.93 -8.71 -1.41
N PHE A 216 -14.96 -8.28 -0.62
CA PHE A 216 -15.03 -8.24 0.83
C PHE A 216 -15.14 -6.79 1.32
N GLU A 217 -15.93 -6.59 2.37
CA GLU A 217 -16.02 -5.33 3.07
C GLU A 217 -14.76 -5.15 3.92
N THR A 218 -13.93 -4.18 3.55
CA THR A 218 -12.70 -3.81 4.26
C THR A 218 -12.79 -2.36 4.72
N THR A 219 -12.05 -1.97 5.75
CA THR A 219 -12.04 -0.58 6.25
C THR A 219 -11.24 0.39 5.38
N ASP A 220 -10.49 -0.14 4.41
CA ASP A 220 -9.69 0.60 3.43
C ASP A 220 -10.37 0.63 2.04
N THR A 221 -9.64 1.07 1.02
CA THR A 221 -10.09 1.12 -0.36
C THR A 221 -9.45 0.07 -1.28
N SER A 222 -8.86 -0.99 -0.71
CA SER A 222 -8.26 -2.09 -1.48
C SER A 222 -9.27 -2.73 -2.45
N ARG A 223 -8.79 -3.13 -3.63
CA ARG A 223 -9.58 -3.71 -4.73
C ARG A 223 -8.83 -4.86 -5.40
N ASN A 224 -9.58 -5.87 -5.81
CA ASN A 224 -9.07 -6.95 -6.65
C ASN A 224 -9.00 -6.52 -8.12
N ASN A 225 -7.87 -6.80 -8.77
CA ASN A 225 -7.62 -6.54 -10.17
C ASN A 225 -6.80 -7.69 -10.78
N TRP A 226 -7.41 -8.40 -11.72
CA TRP A 226 -6.81 -9.60 -12.33
C TRP A 226 -5.59 -9.28 -13.20
N LEU A 227 -5.56 -8.12 -13.87
CA LEU A 227 -4.42 -7.72 -14.69
C LEU A 227 -3.21 -7.42 -13.80
N LEU A 228 -3.45 -6.70 -12.69
CA LEU A 228 -2.42 -6.51 -11.67
C LEU A 228 -1.95 -7.86 -11.13
N ALA A 229 -2.86 -8.78 -10.82
CA ALA A 229 -2.51 -10.10 -10.29
C ALA A 229 -1.62 -10.90 -11.25
N LEU A 230 -1.75 -10.74 -12.57
CA LEU A 230 -0.85 -11.38 -13.52
C LEU A 230 0.55 -10.77 -13.53
N ILE A 231 0.66 -9.44 -13.60
CA ILE A 231 1.98 -8.78 -13.65
C ILE A 231 2.72 -8.83 -12.31
N THR A 232 1.98 -8.84 -11.18
CA THR A 232 2.53 -8.96 -9.83
C THR A 232 2.39 -10.36 -9.25
N LEU A 233 2.18 -11.38 -10.09
CA LEU A 233 2.18 -12.79 -9.68
C LEU A 233 1.23 -13.15 -8.50
N GLY A 234 0.16 -12.39 -8.29
CA GLY A 234 -0.89 -12.64 -7.29
C GLY A 234 -1.32 -11.42 -6.48
N GLU A 235 -0.49 -10.37 -6.39
CA GLU A 235 -0.75 -9.22 -5.49
C GLU A 235 -1.95 -8.38 -5.89
N GLY A 236 -2.39 -8.47 -7.15
CA GLY A 236 -3.60 -7.81 -7.59
C GLY A 236 -4.88 -8.32 -6.92
N TRP A 237 -4.87 -9.44 -6.19
CA TRP A 237 -5.98 -9.86 -5.32
C TRP A 237 -5.98 -9.11 -3.98
N HIS A 238 -5.85 -7.78 -4.06
CA HIS A 238 -5.53 -6.91 -2.94
C HIS A 238 -6.68 -6.76 -1.93
N ASN A 239 -7.94 -6.77 -2.39
CA ASN A 239 -9.08 -6.73 -1.47
C ASN A 239 -9.26 -8.05 -0.70
N ASN A 240 -8.99 -9.19 -1.34
CA ASN A 240 -8.94 -10.48 -0.63
C ASN A 240 -7.84 -10.45 0.44
N HIS A 241 -6.66 -9.99 0.05
CA HIS A 241 -5.50 -9.88 0.92
C HIS A 241 -5.75 -8.97 2.13
N HIS A 242 -6.30 -7.77 1.93
CA HIS A 242 -6.65 -6.86 3.01
C HIS A 242 -7.76 -7.38 3.92
N HIS A 243 -8.68 -8.19 3.39
CA HIS A 243 -9.69 -8.86 4.20
C HIS A 243 -9.10 -9.95 5.09
N TYR A 244 -8.23 -10.80 4.53
CA TYR A 244 -7.63 -11.91 5.27
C TYR A 244 -6.16 -12.15 4.91
N MET A 245 -5.30 -11.25 5.41
CA MET A 245 -3.84 -11.26 5.20
C MET A 245 -3.11 -12.47 5.82
N GLY A 246 -3.80 -13.25 6.66
CA GLY A 246 -3.24 -14.44 7.30
C GLY A 246 -3.07 -15.65 6.37
N SER A 247 -3.66 -15.63 5.18
CA SER A 247 -3.56 -16.70 4.18
C SER A 247 -2.29 -16.57 3.33
N THR A 248 -1.65 -17.68 2.97
CA THR A 248 -0.51 -17.68 2.03
C THR A 248 -0.92 -17.37 0.60
N ARG A 249 -2.15 -17.73 0.20
CA ARG A 249 -2.71 -17.36 -1.10
C ARG A 249 -3.56 -16.11 -0.98
N GLN A 250 -3.48 -15.22 -1.97
CA GLN A 250 -4.26 -13.99 -2.03
C GLN A 250 -5.42 -14.13 -3.02
N GLY A 251 -5.23 -14.88 -4.12
CA GLY A 251 -6.35 -15.34 -4.92
C GLY A 251 -7.07 -16.43 -4.13
N PHE A 252 -8.27 -16.21 -3.62
CA PHE A 252 -8.95 -17.13 -2.69
C PHE A 252 -9.67 -18.27 -3.41
N TYR A 253 -10.00 -18.08 -4.68
CA TYR A 253 -10.79 -19.04 -5.46
C TYR A 253 -9.97 -19.64 -6.61
N TRP A 254 -10.41 -20.77 -7.16
CA TRP A 254 -9.61 -21.53 -8.15
C TRP A 254 -9.35 -20.75 -9.44
N TRP A 255 -10.24 -19.83 -9.82
CA TRP A 255 -10.08 -18.95 -10.99
C TRP A 255 -9.23 -17.71 -10.71
N GLU A 256 -8.87 -17.47 -9.45
CA GLU A 256 -8.02 -16.35 -9.05
C GLU A 256 -6.55 -16.78 -9.08
N VAL A 257 -5.96 -16.63 -10.27
CA VAL A 257 -4.58 -17.03 -10.56
C VAL A 257 -3.61 -16.33 -9.61
N ASP A 258 -2.86 -17.11 -8.84
CA ASP A 258 -1.87 -16.65 -7.87
C ASP A 258 -0.57 -17.45 -8.08
N ILE A 259 0.25 -16.97 -9.01
CA ILE A 259 1.48 -17.65 -9.46
C ILE A 259 2.47 -17.80 -8.30
N THR A 260 2.56 -16.78 -7.43
CA THR A 260 3.40 -16.81 -6.23
C THR A 260 3.01 -17.96 -5.31
N TYR A 261 1.71 -18.14 -5.06
CA TYR A 261 1.23 -19.26 -4.24
C TYR A 261 1.56 -20.60 -4.88
N TYR A 262 1.43 -20.74 -6.20
CA TYR A 262 1.76 -22.00 -6.89
C TYR A 262 3.25 -22.35 -6.74
N ILE A 263 4.14 -21.37 -6.87
CA ILE A 263 5.58 -21.58 -6.65
C ILE A 263 5.85 -21.95 -5.19
N LEU A 264 5.27 -21.23 -4.22
CA LEU A 264 5.40 -21.56 -2.79
C LEU A 264 4.87 -22.97 -2.47
N LYS A 265 3.78 -23.39 -3.13
CA LYS A 265 3.23 -24.73 -2.99
C LYS A 265 4.19 -25.79 -3.54
N ALA A 266 4.80 -25.56 -4.69
CA ALA A 266 5.83 -26.45 -5.23
C ALA A 266 7.07 -26.52 -4.31
N MET A 267 7.53 -25.38 -3.78
CA MET A 267 8.61 -25.32 -2.79
C MET A 267 8.29 -26.13 -1.52
N SER A 268 7.00 -26.27 -1.19
CA SER A 268 6.59 -27.07 -0.03
C SER A 268 6.73 -28.57 -0.23
N TRP A 269 6.67 -29.05 -1.47
CA TRP A 269 6.85 -30.46 -1.78
C TRP A 269 8.27 -30.95 -1.56
N VAL A 270 9.24 -30.02 -1.64
CA VAL A 270 10.67 -30.30 -1.40
C VAL A 270 11.15 -29.82 -0.03
N GLY A 271 10.23 -29.41 0.86
CA GLY A 271 10.55 -29.02 2.23
C GLY A 271 11.26 -27.67 2.40
N LEU A 272 11.35 -26.83 1.35
CA LEU A 272 11.92 -25.49 1.47
C LEU A 272 11.02 -24.55 2.27
N VAL A 273 9.69 -24.75 2.19
CA VAL A 273 8.69 -24.04 2.98
C VAL A 273 7.63 -25.03 3.49
N TRP A 274 6.98 -24.74 4.60
CA TRP A 274 5.93 -25.59 5.16
C TRP A 274 4.90 -24.75 5.92
N ASP A 275 3.84 -25.40 6.41
CA ASP A 275 2.73 -24.76 7.11
C ASP A 275 2.11 -23.58 6.33
N LEU A 276 1.85 -23.76 5.02
CA LEU A 276 1.14 -22.76 4.24
C LEU A 276 -0.27 -22.58 4.81
N ARG A 277 -0.54 -21.38 5.36
CA ARG A 277 -1.82 -21.05 5.96
C ARG A 277 -2.91 -20.96 4.89
N PRO A 278 -3.97 -21.78 4.99
CA PRO A 278 -5.07 -21.75 4.02
C PRO A 278 -6.00 -20.56 4.26
N VAL A 279 -6.90 -20.32 3.30
CA VAL A 279 -8.07 -19.47 3.51
C VAL A 279 -9.14 -20.30 4.24
N PRO A 280 -9.64 -19.86 5.41
CA PRO A 280 -10.71 -20.57 6.11
C PRO A 280 -12.00 -20.64 5.27
N GLU A 281 -12.74 -21.74 5.37
CA GLU A 281 -14.01 -21.90 4.62
C GLU A 281 -15.05 -20.85 5.03
N THR A 282 -15.00 -20.34 6.27
CA THR A 282 -15.86 -19.23 6.72
C THR A 282 -15.65 -17.97 5.88
N ILE A 283 -14.40 -17.63 5.57
CA ILE A 283 -14.02 -16.49 4.71
C ILE A 283 -14.43 -16.77 3.25
N LEU A 284 -14.22 -17.99 2.76
CA LEU A 284 -14.65 -18.36 1.41
C LEU A 284 -16.16 -18.28 1.24
N ALA A 285 -16.92 -18.75 2.24
CA ALA A 285 -18.37 -18.71 2.28
C ALA A 285 -18.89 -17.26 2.36
N GLU A 286 -18.24 -16.40 3.13
CA GLU A 286 -18.54 -14.96 3.17
C GLU A 286 -18.45 -14.35 1.77
N GLY A 287 -17.32 -14.54 1.06
CA GLY A 287 -17.14 -13.97 -0.28
C GLY A 287 -18.03 -14.59 -1.37
N ARG A 288 -18.58 -15.80 -1.14
CA ARG A 288 -19.60 -16.42 -2.01
C ARG A 288 -21.00 -15.87 -1.77
N ARG A 289 -21.31 -15.41 -0.56
CA ARG A 289 -22.57 -14.75 -0.27
C ARG A 289 -22.58 -13.45 -1.04
N LYS A 290 -23.46 -13.34 -2.05
CA LYS A 290 -23.70 -12.05 -2.72
C LYS A 290 -23.98 -11.02 -1.64
N ALA A 291 -23.25 -9.91 -1.62
CA ALA A 291 -23.59 -8.77 -0.80
C ALA A 291 -25.11 -8.55 -0.91
N PRO A 292 -25.87 -8.50 0.21
CA PRO A 292 -27.29 -8.24 0.12
C PRO A 292 -27.43 -6.99 -0.73
N ARG A 293 -28.14 -7.09 -1.87
CA ARG A 293 -28.52 -5.93 -2.69
C ARG A 293 -28.97 -4.89 -1.68
N ARG A 294 -28.30 -3.74 -1.59
CA ARG A 294 -28.82 -2.59 -0.84
C ARG A 294 -30.30 -2.54 -1.19
N ARG A 295 -31.18 -2.87 -0.24
CA ARG A 295 -32.62 -2.66 -0.41
C ARG A 295 -32.69 -1.19 -0.80
N LYS A 296 -33.10 -0.89 -2.04
CA LYS A 296 -33.50 0.47 -2.35
C LYS A 296 -34.55 0.77 -1.30
N GLY A 297 -34.22 1.65 -0.35
CA GLY A 297 -35.22 2.16 0.57
C GLY A 297 -36.40 2.67 -0.26
N PRO A 298 -37.62 2.66 0.28
CA PRO A 298 -38.77 3.19 -0.44
C PRO A 298 -38.39 4.56 -1.01
N ARG A 299 -38.62 4.76 -2.32
CA ARG A 299 -38.40 6.05 -2.96
C ARG A 299 -39.08 7.11 -2.09
N PRO A 300 -38.41 8.22 -1.73
CA PRO A 300 -39.13 9.32 -1.11
C PRO A 300 -40.28 9.72 -2.04
N PRO A 301 -41.47 10.03 -1.51
CA PRO A 301 -42.60 10.42 -2.34
C PRO A 301 -42.18 11.60 -3.20
N THR A 302 -42.29 11.43 -4.51
CA THR A 302 -42.13 12.51 -5.48
C THR A 302 -43.12 13.61 -5.12
N CYS A 303 -42.61 14.78 -4.70
CA CYS A 303 -43.41 16.00 -4.65
C CYS A 303 -44.07 16.19 -6.01
N ALA A 304 -45.40 16.17 -6.03
CA ALA A 304 -46.17 16.54 -7.21
C ALA A 304 -45.79 17.97 -7.59
N THR A 305 -45.25 18.14 -8.79
CA THR A 305 -45.16 19.45 -9.45
C THR A 305 -46.56 20.02 -9.61
N PRO A 306 -46.83 21.28 -9.20
CA PRO A 306 -48.11 21.90 -9.48
C PRO A 306 -48.25 22.12 -10.99
N SER A 307 -49.35 21.65 -11.55
CA SER A 307 -49.76 21.94 -12.92
C SER A 307 -50.23 23.38 -13.05
N THR A 308 -49.66 24.06 -14.05
CA THR A 308 -50.22 25.21 -14.81
C THR A 308 -50.19 26.60 -14.13
N PRO A 309 -49.63 27.63 -14.80
CA PRO A 309 -49.76 29.02 -14.36
C PRO A 309 -51.06 29.65 -14.91
N PRO A 310 -51.77 30.52 -14.17
CA PRO A 310 -52.77 31.40 -14.76
C PRO A 310 -52.10 32.62 -15.41
N SER A 311 -52.64 33.01 -16.58
CA SER A 311 -52.26 34.18 -17.39
C SER A 311 -52.70 35.51 -16.74
N PRO A 312 -52.22 36.67 -17.22
CA PRO A 312 -52.12 37.89 -16.44
C PRO A 312 -53.38 38.75 -16.51
N THR A 313 -53.83 39.24 -15.36
CA THR A 313 -54.66 40.45 -15.28
C THR A 313 -54.09 41.38 -14.21
N ARG A 314 -53.84 42.62 -14.64
CA ARG A 314 -53.62 43.83 -13.83
C ARG A 314 -54.79 44.77 -14.15
N PRO A 315 -54.99 45.90 -13.43
CA PRO A 315 -54.33 46.36 -12.21
C PRO A 315 -55.32 46.89 -11.15
N GLU A 316 -54.95 46.91 -9.85
CA GLU A 316 -55.43 48.00 -8.98
C GLU A 316 -54.55 48.23 -7.74
N TYR A 317 -54.11 49.49 -7.69
CA TYR A 317 -53.70 50.40 -6.61
C TYR A 317 -53.60 49.98 -5.12
N LEU A 318 -52.59 50.57 -4.47
CA LEU A 318 -52.47 51.00 -3.05
C LEU A 318 -51.96 50.04 -1.95
N SER A 319 -50.69 50.27 -1.59
CA SER A 319 -50.27 50.95 -0.35
C SER A 319 -49.20 50.24 0.49
N ARG A 320 -48.40 51.10 1.11
CA ARG A 320 -47.19 50.89 1.92
C ARG A 320 -47.41 49.96 3.12
N GLY A 321 -46.37 49.23 3.52
CA GLY A 321 -46.32 48.63 4.86
C GLY A 321 -45.07 47.81 5.15
N THR A 322 -44.20 48.36 5.99
CA THR A 322 -42.97 47.78 6.59
C THR A 322 -43.26 46.70 7.66
N CYS A 323 -42.37 45.71 7.82
CA CYS A 323 -41.77 45.23 9.10
C CYS A 323 -40.93 43.97 8.86
N ARG A 324 -39.61 43.98 9.12
CA ARG A 324 -38.87 43.82 10.38
C ARG A 324 -38.79 42.38 10.92
N ALA A 325 -37.55 42.01 11.21
CA ALA A 325 -37.06 40.74 11.73
C ALA A 325 -37.29 40.54 13.24
N ALA A 326 -37.35 39.27 13.65
CA ALA A 326 -36.98 38.71 14.95
C ALA A 326 -36.83 37.18 14.74
N ALA A 327 -35.99 36.39 15.42
CA ALA A 327 -35.42 36.54 16.74
C ALA A 327 -34.12 35.74 16.92
N SER A 328 -33.35 36.20 17.90
CA SER A 328 -32.12 35.71 18.52
C SER A 328 -32.29 34.49 19.43
N ALA A 329 -31.20 33.75 19.67
CA ALA A 329 -30.91 33.14 20.97
C ALA A 329 -29.39 33.01 21.20
N SER A 330 -28.97 33.46 22.38
CA SER A 330 -27.60 33.74 22.86
C SER A 330 -27.05 32.64 23.78
N ILE A 331 -25.72 32.48 23.80
CA ILE A 331 -24.93 31.62 24.70
C ILE A 331 -24.31 32.49 25.82
N PRO A 332 -24.30 32.06 27.10
CA PRO A 332 -23.59 32.79 28.15
C PRO A 332 -22.14 32.32 28.33
N ARG A 333 -21.27 33.30 28.68
CA ARG A 333 -19.86 33.12 29.08
C ARG A 333 -19.66 33.34 30.58
N ASP A 334 -18.55 32.75 31.02
CA ASP A 334 -17.63 33.13 32.10
C ASP A 334 -17.92 32.76 33.57
N ARG A 335 -16.90 32.11 34.17
CA ARG A 335 -16.23 32.58 35.40
C ARG A 335 -14.78 32.09 35.48
N THR A 336 -13.95 32.95 36.06
CA THR A 336 -12.49 33.00 36.08
C THR A 336 -11.86 32.50 37.39
N TYR A 337 -10.65 31.95 37.25
CA TYR A 337 -9.43 31.90 38.10
C TYR A 337 -9.48 31.93 39.65
N GLU A 338 -8.78 30.95 40.27
CA GLU A 338 -7.77 31.22 41.33
C GLU A 338 -6.75 30.06 41.49
N LEU A 339 -5.57 30.41 42.03
CA LEU A 339 -4.27 29.72 42.01
C LEU A 339 -4.08 28.59 43.04
N ALA A 340 -3.21 27.60 42.73
CA ALA A 340 -2.23 27.07 43.69
C ALA A 340 -1.08 26.29 43.01
N ARG A 341 0.16 26.80 43.15
CA ARG A 341 1.43 26.10 42.90
C ARG A 341 1.80 25.21 44.10
N LYS A 342 2.46 24.07 43.88
CA LYS A 342 3.64 23.56 44.64
C LYS A 342 4.19 22.23 44.04
N PRO A 343 5.43 21.79 44.36
CA PRO A 343 6.46 21.53 43.35
C PRO A 343 6.94 20.08 43.24
N ALA A 344 7.77 19.84 42.22
CA ALA A 344 8.54 18.62 41.98
C ALA A 344 9.50 18.27 43.14
N ARG A 345 9.70 16.97 43.36
CA ARG A 345 10.86 16.40 44.04
C ARG A 345 11.54 15.38 43.12
N SER A 346 12.83 15.60 42.93
CA SER A 346 13.82 14.64 42.45
C SER A 346 14.30 13.76 43.60
N LEU A 347 14.39 12.45 43.35
CA LEU A 347 15.57 11.60 43.58
C LEU A 347 15.45 10.38 42.67
#